data_AF-A0A0E3UYK6-F1
#
_entry.id   AF-A0A0E3UYK6-F1
#
_cell.length_a   1.000
_cell.length_b   1.000
_cell.length_c   1.000
_cell.angle_alpha   90.00
_cell.angle_beta   90.00
_cell.angle_gamma   90.00
#
_symmetry.space_group_name_H-M   'P 1'
#
loop_
_entity.id
_entity.type
_entity.pdbx_description
1 polymer ?
#
loop_
_entity_poly.entity_id
_entity_poly.type
_entity_poly.pdbx_seq_one_letter_code
_entity_poly.pdbx_strand_id
1 'polypeptide(L)' 'MMRLQAVVRKGHIKEIDERKDLLYWLDRSPRERMEAVTFIISQYLKPGQRMDKTAVTRRKLSPDID' A
#
# COMPACT_ATOMS: atom_id res chain seq x y z
N MET A 1 1.38 -26.21 -7.94
CA MET A 1 0.34 -25.23 -7.59
C MET A 1 0.82 -24.45 -6.38
N MET A 2 1.06 -23.14 -6.51
CA MET A 2 1.63 -22.32 -5.42
C MET A 2 0.50 -21.89 -4.47
N ARG A 3 0.57 -22.31 -3.20
CA ARG A 3 -0.37 -21.87 -2.16
C ARG A 3 0.10 -20.52 -1.62
N LEU A 4 -0.65 -19.46 -1.91
CA LEU A 4 -0.50 -18.19 -1.22
C LEU A 4 -1.10 -18.33 0.18
N GLN A 5 -0.27 -18.20 1.21
CA GLN A 5 -0.69 -18.28 2.61
C GLN A 5 -0.45 -16.92 3.27
N ALA A 6 -1.49 -16.35 3.88
CA ALA A 6 -1.34 -15.11 4.64
C ALA A 6 -0.49 -15.39 5.89
N VAL A 7 0.68 -14.76 5.96
CA VAL A 7 1.57 -14.84 7.12
C VAL A 7 1.25 -13.66 8.03
N VAL A 8 0.65 -13.93 9.19
CA VAL A 8 0.38 -12.90 10.21
C VAL A 8 1.44 -13.02 11.29
N ARG A 9 2.27 -11.97 11.44
CA ARG A 9 3.23 -11.87 12.54
C ARG A 9 2.64 -10.97 13.63
N LYS A 10 2.49 -11.49 14.85
CA LYS A 10 2.04 -10.72 16.03
C LYS A 10 3.27 -10.39 16.88
N GLY A 11 3.44 -9.12 17.25
CA GLY A 11 4.55 -8.65 18.08
C GLY A 11 4.37 -7.17 18.44
N HIS A 12 5.20 -6.65 19.34
CA HIS A 12 5.20 -5.21 19.62
C HIS A 12 5.69 -4.47 18.37
N ILE A 13 5.05 -3.35 18.01
CA ILE A 13 5.40 -2.58 16.80
C ILE A 13 6.89 -2.19 16.75
N LYS A 14 7.50 -1.96 17.92
CA LYS A 14 8.92 -1.63 18.07
C LYS A 14 9.87 -2.79 17.73
N GLU A 15 9.37 -4.02 17.69
CA GLU A 15 10.13 -5.25 17.46
C GLU A 15 9.89 -5.83 16.05
N ILE A 16 8.97 -5.23 15.30
CA ILE A 16 8.70 -5.61 13.91
C ILE A 16 9.70 -4.89 13.03
N ASP A 17 10.56 -5.66 12.36
CA ASP A 17 11.51 -5.12 11.39
C ASP A 17 10.79 -4.73 10.10
N GLU A 18 10.37 -3.47 10.03
CA GLU A 18 9.68 -2.88 8.86
C GLU A 18 10.65 -2.55 7.71
N ARG A 19 11.98 -2.65 7.91
CA ARG A 19 12.95 -2.25 6.88
C ARG A 19 12.82 -3.08 5.61
N LYS A 20 12.59 -4.38 5.75
CA LYS A 20 12.42 -5.28 4.60
C LYS A 20 11.17 -4.94 3.80
N ASP A 21 10.06 -4.66 4.49
CA ASP A 21 8.81 -4.29 3.85
C ASP A 21 8.92 -2.93 3.16
N LEU A 22 9.59 -1.96 3.80
CA LEU A 22 9.88 -0.67 3.19
C LEU A 22 10.71 -0.82 1.92
N LEU A 23 11.81 -1.58 1.96
CA LEU A 23 12.65 -1.82 0.79
C LEU A 23 11.88 -2.51 -0.34
N TYR A 24 11.05 -3.50 -0.01
CA TYR A 24 10.17 -4.15 -0.98
C TYR A 24 9.25 -3.15 -1.67
N TRP A 25 8.58 -2.27 -0.92
CA TRP A 25 7.69 -1.27 -1.52
C TRP A 25 8.45 -0.21 -2.32
N LEU A 26 9.66 0.17 -1.89
CA LEU A 26 10.50 1.11 -2.62
C LEU A 26 11.00 0.55 -3.96
N ASP A 27 11.14 -0.77 -4.08
CA ASP A 27 11.49 -1.48 -5.32
C ASP A 27 10.31 -1.59 -6.31
N ARG A 28 9.06 -1.51 -5.84
CA ARG A 28 7.87 -1.53 -6.70
C ARG A 28 7.71 -0.25 -7.52
N SER A 29 7.07 -0.38 -8.68
CA SER A 29 6.72 0.77 -9.51
C SER A 29 5.82 1.75 -8.73
N PRO A 30 5.87 3.06 -9.01
CA PRO A 30 4.97 4.01 -8.36
C PRO A 30 3.49 3.70 -8.59
N ARG A 31 3.13 3.09 -9.73
CA ARG A 31 1.77 2.61 -9.99
C ARG A 31 1.35 1.57 -8.95
N GLU A 32 2.12 0.50 -8.78
CA GLU A 32 1.82 -0.57 -7.82
C GLU A 32 1.75 -0.04 -6.38
N ARG A 33 2.66 0.87 -6.01
CA ARG A 33 2.61 1.53 -4.70
C ARG A 33 1.31 2.32 -4.50
N MET A 34 0.92 3.11 -5.49
CA MET A 34 -0.31 3.92 -5.43
C MET A 34 -1.56 3.05 -5.34
N GLU A 35 -1.59 1.93 -6.08
CA GLU A 35 -2.67 0.95 -6.00
C GLU A 35 -2.76 0.31 -4.62
N ALA A 36 -1.63 -0.11 -4.04
CA ALA A 36 -1.58 -0.69 -2.71
C ALA A 36 -2.08 0.28 -1.63
N VAL A 37 -1.62 1.54 -1.65
CA VAL A 37 -2.09 2.58 -0.70
C VAL A 37 -3.59 2.83 -0.88
N THR A 38 -4.07 2.90 -2.12
CA THR A 38 -5.51 3.09 -2.41
C THR A 38 -6.34 1.93 -1.87
N PHE A 39 -5.85 0.70 -2.03
CA PHE A 39 -6.50 -0.50 -1.50
C PHE A 39 -6.56 -0.46 0.02
N ILE A 40 -5.46 -0.14 0.71
CA ILE A 40 -5.44 0.00 2.18
C ILE A 40 -6.48 1.03 2.63
N ILE A 41 -6.50 2.22 2.04
CA ILE A 41 -7.49 3.26 2.39
C ILE A 41 -8.92 2.75 2.20
N SER A 42 -9.18 1.99 1.12
CA SER A 42 -10.51 1.44 0.84
C SER A 42 -11.01 0.48 1.92
N GLN A 43 -10.11 -0.24 2.61
CA GLN A 43 -10.47 -1.16 3.70
C GLN A 43 -10.97 -0.43 4.96
N TYR A 44 -10.64 0.85 5.12
CA TYR A 44 -11.10 1.69 6.24
C TYR A 44 -12.40 2.45 5.93
N LEU A 45 -12.91 2.39 4.70
CA LEU A 45 -14.15 3.05 4.33
C LEU A 45 -15.36 2.21 4.77
N LYS A 46 -16.34 2.84 5.41
CA LYS A 46 -17.63 2.20 5.68
C LYS A 46 -18.40 1.97 4.36
N PRO A 47 -19.33 1.00 4.32
CA PRO A 47 -20.20 0.82 3.16
C PRO A 47 -20.89 2.13 2.76
N GLY A 48 -20.79 2.50 1.48
CA GLY A 48 -21.35 3.75 0.96
C GLY A 48 -20.53 5.02 1.25
N GLN A 49 -19.45 4.92 2.04
CA GLN A 49 -18.56 6.04 2.31
C GLN A 49 -17.61 6.26 1.13
N ARG A 50 -17.58 7.49 0.62
CA ARG A 50 -16.59 7.91 -0.38
C ARG A 50 -15.27 8.24 0.31
N MET A 51 -14.16 7.95 -0.35
CA MET A 51 -12.84 8.41 0.07
C MET A 51 -12.84 9.95 0.16
N ASP A 52 -12.35 10.48 1.28
CA ASP A 52 -12.07 11.90 1.40
C ASP A 52 -10.90 12.27 0.47
N LYS A 53 -11.14 13.21 -0.44
CA LYS A 53 -10.18 13.65 -1.45
C LYS A 53 -9.62 15.04 -1.20
N THR A 54 -9.93 15.65 -0.04
CA THR A 54 -9.45 16.99 0.32
C THR A 54 -7.93 17.12 0.24
N ALA A 55 -7.18 16.07 0.62
CA ALA A 55 -5.72 16.02 0.53
C ALA A 55 -5.20 15.32 -0.75
N VAL A 56 -6.07 14.85 -1.64
CA VAL A 56 -5.64 14.09 -2.82
C VAL A 56 -5.18 15.05 -3.92
N THR A 57 -3.86 15.10 -4.10
CA THR A 57 -3.26 15.84 -5.23
C THR A 57 -3.20 14.92 -6.45
N ARG A 58 -3.84 15.31 -7.55
CA ARG A 58 -3.66 14.61 -8.84
C ARG A 58 -2.27 14.90 -9.38
N ARG A 59 -1.43 13.87 -9.48
CA ARG A 59 -0.14 13.95 -10.18
C ARG A 59 -0.20 13.12 -11.44
N LYS A 60 0.36 13.64 -12.54
CA LYS A 60 0.63 12.84 -13.73
C LYS A 60 1.88 12.01 -13.44
N LEU A 61 1.80 10.69 -13.64
CA LEU A 61 2.99 9.85 -13.68
C LEU A 61 3.73 10.22 -14.97
N SER A 62 5.02 10.61 -14.86
CA SER A 62 5.86 10.78 -16.04
C SER A 62 6.02 9.42 -16.72
N PRO A 63 6.01 9.33 -18.06
CA PRO A 63 6.23 8.07 -18.77
C PRO A 63 7.59 7.42 -18.46
N ASP A 64 8.52 8.16 -17.86
CA ASP A 64 9.88 7.71 -17.52
C ASP A 64 9.99 6.98 -16.17
N ILE A 65 8.86 6.61 -15.54
CA ILE A 65 8.80 6.07 -14.17
C ILE A 65 8.22 4.62 -14.14
N ASP A 66 8.27 3.90 -15.26
CA ASP A 66 8.00 2.44 -15.29
C ASP A 66 9.31 1.64 -15.45
#